data_AF-A0A1L8WB43-F1
#
_entry.id   AF-A0A1L8WB43-F1
#
_cell.length_a   1.000
_cell.length_b   1.000
_cell.length_c   1.000
_cell.angle_alpha   90.00
_cell.angle_beta   90.00
_cell.angle_gamma   90.00
#
_symmetry.space_group_name_H-M   'P 1'
#
loop_
_entity.id
_entity.type
_entity.pdbx_description
1 polymer ?
#
loop_
_entity_poly.entity_id
_entity_poly.type
_entity_poly.pdbx_seq_one_letter_code
_entity_poly.pdbx_strand_id
1 'polypeptide(L)'
;MKNYLKSKKLMEQSKEVKKLMAHFAVKKEQYEKVAPYQNYAPEFREIKMAVWQAKRQLDLNEKVAAFRVRETQLQNVLDEISQQLAKTVSLTIKVDAGNPFFEKRTHNGCGGSCHER
;
A
#
# COMPACT_ATOMS: atom_id res chain seq x y z
N MET A 1 -8.20 -12.11 12.69
CA MET A 1 -6.83 -12.69 12.82
C MET A 1 -6.67 -14.07 12.17
N LYS A 2 -7.45 -15.11 12.54
CA LYS A 2 -7.33 -16.48 11.94
C LYS A 2 -7.44 -16.51 10.40
N ASN A 3 -8.37 -15.74 9.84
CA ASN A 3 -8.57 -15.66 8.38
C ASN A 3 -7.39 -15.01 7.65
N TYR A 4 -6.74 -14.00 8.27
CA TYR A 4 -5.52 -13.38 7.75
C TYR A 4 -4.36 -14.38 7.71
N LEU A 5 -4.14 -15.11 8.79
CA LEU A 5 -3.06 -16.12 8.84
C LEU A 5 -3.29 -17.22 7.80
N LYS A 6 -4.54 -17.64 7.60
CA LYS A 6 -4.90 -18.64 6.57
C LYS A 6 -4.64 -18.11 5.17
N SER A 7 -5.10 -16.91 4.81
CA SER A 7 -4.87 -16.34 3.48
C SER A 7 -3.39 -16.08 3.21
N LYS A 8 -2.64 -15.62 4.23
CA LYS A 8 -1.18 -15.46 4.16
C LYS A 8 -0.49 -16.77 3.80
N LYS A 9 -0.79 -17.85 4.54
CA LYS A 9 -0.22 -19.17 4.27
C LYS A 9 -0.56 -19.67 2.86
N LEU A 10 -1.80 -19.50 2.41
CA LEU A 10 -2.22 -19.91 1.07
C LEU A 10 -1.51 -19.14 -0.04
N MET A 11 -1.30 -17.83 0.15
CA MET A 11 -0.53 -16.99 -0.76
C MET A 11 0.94 -17.44 -0.81
N GLU A 12 1.58 -17.60 0.35
CA GLU A 12 2.99 -18.01 0.48
C GLU A 12 3.27 -19.42 -0.03
N GLN A 13 2.29 -20.33 0.01
CA GLN A 13 2.44 -21.69 -0.53
C GLN A 13 2.23 -21.76 -2.05
N SER A 14 1.68 -20.72 -2.66
CA SER A 14 1.38 -20.70 -4.09
C SER A 14 2.65 -20.53 -4.93
N LYS A 15 3.00 -21.55 -5.72
CA LYS A 15 4.12 -21.48 -6.68
C LYS A 15 3.94 -20.36 -7.70
N GLU A 16 2.70 -20.13 -8.15
CA GLU A 16 2.35 -19.07 -9.10
C GLU A 16 2.62 -17.68 -8.52
N VAL A 17 2.15 -17.43 -7.29
CA VAL A 17 2.37 -16.14 -6.61
C VAL A 17 3.86 -15.88 -6.43
N LYS A 18 4.65 -16.90 -6.03
CA LYS A 18 6.11 -16.77 -5.94
C LYS A 18 6.75 -16.36 -7.26
N LYS A 19 6.31 -16.94 -8.38
CA LYS A 19 6.79 -16.55 -9.73
C LYS A 19 6.43 -15.10 -10.05
N LEU A 20 5.20 -14.69 -9.80
CA LEU A 20 4.75 -13.30 -10.04
C LEU A 20 5.50 -12.30 -9.16
N MET A 21 5.74 -12.64 -7.89
CA MET A 21 6.53 -11.82 -6.96
C MET A 21 7.98 -11.67 -7.43
N ALA A 22 8.61 -12.77 -7.86
CA ALA A 22 9.97 -12.74 -8.39
C ALA A 22 10.05 -11.89 -9.68
N HIS A 23 9.10 -12.06 -10.59
CA HIS A 23 9.01 -11.24 -11.80
C HIS A 23 8.86 -9.74 -11.44
N PHE A 24 7.95 -9.41 -10.53
CA PHE A 24 7.75 -8.03 -10.10
C PHE A 24 9.03 -7.46 -9.46
N ALA A 25 9.71 -8.21 -8.60
CA ALA A 25 10.95 -7.79 -7.96
C ALA A 25 12.05 -7.44 -8.98
N VAL A 26 12.25 -8.28 -10.01
CA VAL A 26 13.22 -8.02 -11.08
C VAL A 26 12.87 -6.72 -11.83
N LYS A 27 11.61 -6.52 -12.20
CA LYS A 27 11.19 -5.29 -12.90
C LYS A 27 11.33 -4.06 -12.00
N LYS A 28 11.03 -4.20 -10.71
CA LYS A 28 11.18 -3.13 -9.73
C LYS A 28 12.64 -2.71 -9.59
N GLU A 29 13.57 -3.67 -9.51
CA GLU A 29 15.01 -3.39 -9.46
C GLU A 29 15.49 -2.66 -10.73
N GLN A 30 15.02 -3.08 -11.91
CA GLN A 30 15.32 -2.39 -13.17
C GLN A 30 14.82 -0.94 -13.14
N TYR A 31 13.63 -0.70 -12.61
CA TYR A 31 13.07 0.65 -12.45
C TYR A 31 13.84 1.48 -11.43
N GLU A 32 14.22 0.92 -10.28
CA GLU A 32 14.96 1.65 -9.25
C GLU A 32 16.30 2.18 -9.74
N LYS A 33 16.95 1.51 -10.70
CA LYS A 33 18.19 1.97 -11.35
C LYS A 33 17.96 3.19 -12.24
N VAL A 34 16.81 3.28 -12.90
CA VAL A 34 16.50 4.34 -13.87
C VAL A 34 15.65 5.46 -13.26
N ALA A 35 14.98 5.20 -12.15
CA ALA A 35 14.10 6.13 -11.43
C ALA A 35 14.74 7.48 -11.07
N PRO A 36 16.02 7.56 -10.66
CA PRO A 36 16.66 8.85 -10.37
C PRO A 36 16.74 9.78 -11.58
N TYR A 37 16.83 9.21 -12.79
CA TYR A 37 17.00 9.96 -14.03
C TYR A 37 15.68 10.36 -14.68
N GLN A 38 14.57 9.73 -14.29
CA GLN A 38 13.21 10.06 -14.75
C GLN A 38 13.16 10.25 -16.29
N ASN A 39 12.73 11.44 -16.74
CA ASN A 39 12.55 11.77 -18.16
C ASN A 39 13.86 11.90 -18.96
N TYR A 40 15.03 11.89 -18.30
CA TYR A 40 16.32 11.97 -18.98
C TYR A 40 16.83 10.62 -19.48
N ALA A 41 16.24 9.51 -19.02
CA ALA A 41 16.59 8.17 -19.50
C ALA A 41 15.62 7.75 -20.63
N PRO A 42 16.14 7.35 -21.81
CA PRO A 42 15.30 7.06 -22.98
C PRO A 42 14.35 5.88 -22.73
N GLU A 43 14.77 4.89 -21.95
CA GLU A 43 14.00 3.68 -21.61
C GLU A 43 13.09 3.82 -20.38
N PHE A 44 13.07 4.98 -19.70
CA PHE A 44 12.34 5.15 -18.43
C PHE A 44 10.85 4.82 -18.54
N ARG A 45 10.19 5.28 -19.61
CA ARG A 45 8.76 5.04 -19.82
C ARG A 45 8.45 3.55 -20.00
N GLU A 46 9.29 2.84 -20.74
CA GLU A 46 9.14 1.41 -21.00
C GLU A 46 9.31 0.60 -19.72
N ILE A 47 10.37 0.89 -18.94
CA ILE A 47 10.64 0.22 -17.67
C ILE A 47 9.51 0.51 -16.66
N LYS A 48 9.02 1.74 -16.58
CA LYS A 48 7.88 2.13 -15.73
C LYS A 48 6.62 1.34 -16.10
N MET A 49 6.31 1.20 -17.39
CA MET A 49 5.18 0.41 -17.85
C MET A 49 5.36 -1.08 -17.52
N ALA A 50 6.56 -1.63 -17.67
CA ALA A 50 6.85 -3.02 -17.33
C ALA A 50 6.64 -3.31 -15.84
N VAL A 51 7.02 -2.39 -14.94
CA VAL A 51 6.74 -2.51 -13.50
C VAL A 51 5.24 -2.49 -13.23
N TRP A 52 4.49 -1.58 -13.84
CA TRP A 52 3.04 -1.49 -13.65
C TRP A 52 2.32 -2.74 -14.13
N GLN A 53 2.72 -3.30 -15.28
CA GLN A 53 2.16 -4.55 -15.80
C GLN A 53 2.47 -5.73 -14.86
N ALA A 54 3.72 -5.88 -14.42
CA ALA A 54 4.11 -6.94 -13.48
C ALA A 54 3.38 -6.82 -12.13
N LYS A 55 3.25 -5.58 -11.61
CA LYS A 55 2.46 -5.31 -10.39
C LYS A 55 1.00 -5.66 -10.59
N ARG A 56 0.39 -5.27 -11.71
CA ARG A 56 -1.01 -5.58 -12.02
C ARG A 56 -1.24 -7.10 -12.10
N GLN A 57 -0.34 -7.85 -12.73
CA GLN A 57 -0.44 -9.31 -12.77
C GLN A 57 -0.38 -9.93 -11.37
N LEU A 58 0.50 -9.43 -10.51
CA LEU A 58 0.59 -9.87 -9.12
C LEU A 58 -0.68 -9.53 -8.32
N ASP A 59 -1.16 -8.28 -8.42
CA ASP A 59 -2.31 -7.79 -7.66
C ASP A 59 -3.65 -8.43 -8.10
N LEU A 60 -3.76 -8.83 -9.37
CA LEU A 60 -4.94 -9.52 -9.90
C LEU A 60 -5.00 -11.01 -9.51
N ASN A 61 -3.92 -11.59 -8.99
CA ASN A 61 -3.95 -12.98 -8.55
C ASN A 61 -4.91 -13.13 -7.34
N GLU A 62 -5.84 -14.08 -7.42
CA GLU A 62 -6.89 -14.27 -6.42
C GLU A 62 -6.36 -14.46 -5.00
N LYS A 63 -5.22 -15.16 -4.84
CA LYS A 63 -4.63 -15.41 -3.52
C LYS A 63 -4.03 -14.15 -2.92
N VAL A 64 -3.43 -13.30 -3.76
CA VAL A 64 -2.88 -12.00 -3.36
C VAL A 64 -4.03 -11.06 -3.01
N ALA A 65 -5.06 -10.96 -3.86
CA ALA A 65 -6.24 -10.16 -3.61
C ALA A 65 -6.95 -10.58 -2.31
N ALA A 66 -7.18 -11.88 -2.11
CA ALA A 66 -7.79 -12.41 -0.90
C ALA A 66 -6.94 -12.12 0.34
N PHE A 67 -5.61 -12.24 0.24
CA PHE A 67 -4.70 -11.86 1.33
C PHE A 67 -4.83 -10.38 1.68
N ARG A 68 -4.78 -9.49 0.68
CA ARG A 68 -4.90 -8.02 0.87
C ARG A 68 -6.22 -7.63 1.52
N VAL A 69 -7.34 -8.23 1.10
CA VAL A 69 -8.64 -7.99 1.73
C VAL A 69 -8.61 -8.36 3.23
N ARG A 70 -8.02 -9.50 3.58
CA ARG A 70 -7.92 -9.92 5.00
C ARG A 70 -6.94 -9.07 5.79
N GLU A 71 -5.88 -8.57 5.15
CA GLU A 71 -4.93 -7.64 5.73
C GLU A 71 -5.60 -6.30 6.06
N THR A 72 -6.33 -5.70 5.11
CA THR A 72 -7.10 -4.47 5.34
C THR A 72 -8.15 -4.65 6.44
N GLN A 73 -8.85 -5.79 6.47
CA GLN A 73 -9.80 -6.08 7.55
C GLN A 73 -9.14 -6.14 8.93
N LEU A 74 -7.93 -6.70 9.02
CA LEU A 74 -7.19 -6.72 10.28
C LEU A 74 -6.70 -5.32 10.65
N GLN A 75 -6.20 -4.55 9.69
CA GLN A 75 -5.74 -3.18 9.91
C GLN A 75 -6.86 -2.31 10.47
N ASN A 76 -8.08 -2.41 9.92
CA ASN A 76 -9.23 -1.64 10.41
C ASN A 76 -9.53 -1.91 11.88
N VAL A 77 -9.46 -3.17 12.31
CA VAL A 77 -9.68 -3.52 13.73
C VAL A 77 -8.59 -2.92 14.62
N LEU A 78 -7.32 -2.93 14.16
CA LEU A 78 -6.22 -2.31 14.90
C LEU A 78 -6.35 -0.78 14.97
N ASP A 79 -6.79 -0.15 13.88
CA ASP A 79 -7.03 1.28 13.81
C ASP A 79 -8.18 1.69 14.77
N GLU A 80 -9.25 0.90 14.84
CA GLU A 80 -10.37 1.12 15.76
C GLU A 80 -9.92 1.05 17.23
N ILE A 81 -9.15 0.03 17.60
CA ILE A 81 -8.58 -0.12 18.95
C ILE A 81 -7.67 1.07 19.27
N SER A 82 -6.80 1.45 18.32
CA SER A 82 -5.87 2.58 18.50
C SER A 82 -6.62 3.90 18.72
N GLN A 83 -7.69 4.14 17.95
CA GLN A 83 -8.54 5.32 18.12
C GLN A 83 -9.28 5.33 19.45
N GLN A 84 -9.78 4.17 19.90
CA GLN A 84 -10.43 4.06 21.21
C GLN A 84 -9.46 4.40 22.34
N LEU A 85 -8.26 3.80 22.30
CA LEU A 85 -7.22 4.04 23.30
C LEU A 85 -6.80 5.52 23.34
N ALA A 86 -6.57 6.14 22.19
CA ALA A 86 -6.21 7.55 22.11
C ALA A 86 -7.29 8.44 22.73
N LYS A 87 -8.56 8.20 22.43
CA LYS A 87 -9.69 8.96 22.99
C LYS A 87 -9.81 8.82 24.51
N THR A 88 -9.47 7.64 25.06
CA THR A 88 -9.46 7.43 26.52
C THR A 88 -8.38 8.26 27.21
N VAL A 89 -7.22 8.45 26.57
CA VAL A 89 -6.12 9.23 27.13
C VAL A 89 -6.33 10.73 26.91
N SER A 90 -6.73 11.14 25.70
CA SER A 90 -7.02 12.53 25.37
C SER A 90 -7.84 12.64 24.09
N LEU A 91 -8.91 13.44 24.14
CA LEU A 91 -9.76 13.72 22.99
C LEU A 91 -9.07 14.58 21.90
N THR A 92 -7.90 15.16 22.18
CA THR A 92 -7.17 16.05 21.26
C THR A 92 -6.04 15.36 20.50
N ILE A 93 -5.65 14.15 20.89
CA ILE A 93 -4.57 13.41 20.21
C ILE A 93 -5.08 12.92 18.85
N LYS A 94 -4.36 13.31 17.79
CA LYS A 94 -4.61 12.81 16.43
C LYS A 94 -3.92 11.47 16.26
N VAL A 95 -4.65 10.51 15.73
CA VAL A 95 -4.13 9.19 15.36
C VAL A 95 -4.13 9.11 13.85
N ASP A 96 -2.95 8.95 13.26
CA ASP A 96 -2.81 8.62 11.84
C ASP A 96 -3.21 7.16 11.65
N ALA A 97 -4.51 6.91 11.50
CA ALA A 97 -5.01 5.59 11.14
C ALA A 97 -4.66 5.33 9.68
N GLY A 98 -3.97 4.21 9.38
CA GLY A 98 -3.50 3.86 8.04
C GLY A 98 -4.61 3.60 7.00
N ASN A 99 -5.88 3.79 7.37
CA ASN A 99 -7.03 3.71 6.50
C ASN A 99 -7.64 5.11 6.22
N PRO A 100 -7.70 5.56 4.94
CA PRO A 100 -8.26 6.85 4.52
C PRO A 100 -9.70 7.14 4.97
N PHE A 101 -10.45 6.10 5.36
CA PHE A 101 -11.81 6.28 5.89
C PHE A 101 -11.84 7.00 7.24
N PHE A 102 -10.76 6.92 8.03
CA PHE A 102 -10.69 7.51 9.37
C PHE A 102 -10.05 8.91 9.41
N GLU A 103 -9.36 9.33 8.34
CA GLU A 103 -8.78 10.68 8.21
C GLU A 103 -9.83 11.80 8.08
N LYS A 104 -11.10 11.45 7.81
CA LYS A 104 -12.19 12.41 7.54
C LYS A 104 -12.68 13.22 8.74
N ARG A 105 -11.94 13.27 9.86
CA ARG A 105 -12.28 14.11 11.02
C ARG A 105 -11.14 15.05 11.43
N THR A 106 -10.54 15.77 10.48
CA THR A 106 -10.06 17.16 10.67
C THR A 106 -9.38 17.68 9.40
N HIS A 107 -10.13 17.99 8.34
CA HIS A 107 -9.65 18.94 7.34
C HIS A 107 -10.04 20.37 7.75
N ASN A 108 -9.48 20.82 8.89
CA ASN A 108 -9.24 22.24 9.14
C ASN A 108 -7.75 22.53 8.84
N GLY A 109 -7.31 22.09 7.66
CA GLY A 109 -5.97 22.33 7.15
C GLY A 109 -6.12 23.18 5.90
N CYS A 110 -5.99 24.49 6.07
CA CYS A 110 -5.77 25.48 5.03
C CYS A 110 -4.82 24.88 3.96
N GLY A 111 -5.37 24.56 2.79
CA GLY A 111 -4.57 24.21 1.62
C GLY A 111 -3.73 25.44 1.29
N GLY A 112 -2.42 25.33 1.53
CA GLY A 112 -1.46 26.42 1.36
C GLY A 112 -1.60 27.09 -0.01
N SER A 113 -2.12 28.31 0.02
CA SER A 113 -2.05 29.32 -1.04
C SER A 113 -1.61 30.69 -0.46
N CYS A 114 -1.00 30.70 0.72
CA CYS A 114 -0.42 31.91 1.32
C CYS A 114 1.11 31.85 1.20
N HIS A 115 1.61 32.33 0.07
CA HIS A 115 2.91 32.96 -0.21
C HIS A 115 2.76 33.44 -1.66
N GLU A 116 2.27 34.66 -1.89
CA GLU A 116 2.98 35.94 -1.94
C GLU A 116 3.01 36.43 -3.40
N ARG A 117 3.00 37.76 -3.52
CA ARG A 117 3.04 38.51 -4.78
C ARG A 117 4.38 38.33 -5.50
#